data_AF-A0A535KTC0-F1
#
_entry.id   AF-A0A535KTC0-F1
#
_cell.length_a   1.000
_cell.length_b   1.000
_cell.length_c   1.000
_cell.angle_alpha   90.00
_cell.angle_beta   90.00
_cell.angle_gamma   90.00
#
_symmetry.space_group_name_H-M   'P 1'
#
loop_
_entity.id
_entity.type
_entity.pdbx_description
1 polymer ?
#
loop_
_entity_poly.entity_id
_entity_poly.type
_entity_poly.pdbx_seq_one_letter_code
_entity_poly.pdbx_strand_id
1 'polypeptide(L)' 'MITAKRPDDVAREVERLARTGEKHFVIAAIDHGGMLDQERLGAARYAAGLQSTVELEALTAAAAAAR' A
#
# COMPACT_ATOMS: atom_id res chain seq x y z
N MET A 1 4.35 -1.91 7.12
CA MET A 1 4.27 -0.90 6.06
C MET A 1 5.10 -1.38 4.88
N ILE A 2 4.52 -1.41 3.69
CA ILE A 2 5.12 -1.94 2.46
C ILE A 2 5.65 -0.77 1.63
N THR A 3 6.95 -0.79 1.31
CA THR A 3 7.66 0.29 0.62
C THR A 3 8.13 -0.07 -0.79
N ALA A 4 7.87 -1.30 -1.23
CA ALA A 4 8.17 -1.75 -2.59
C ALA A 4 7.57 -0.80 -3.63
N LYS A 5 8.37 -0.41 -4.64
CA LYS A 5 8.00 0.63 -5.61
C LYS A 5 7.15 0.11 -6.77
N ARG A 6 7.38 -1.13 -7.20
CA ARG A 6 6.68 -1.73 -8.34
C ARG A 6 5.42 -2.46 -7.86
N PRO A 7 4.29 -2.36 -8.57
CA PRO A 7 3.07 -3.09 -8.21
C PRO A 7 3.28 -4.60 -8.01
N ASP A 8 4.06 -5.25 -8.88
CA ASP A 8 4.34 -6.69 -8.76
C ASP A 8 5.11 -7.06 -7.49
N ASP A 9 6.04 -6.20 -7.08
CA ASP A 9 6.83 -6.42 -5.87
C ASP A 9 5.98 -6.18 -4.61
N VAL A 10 5.05 -5.22 -4.67
CA VAL A 10 4.04 -5.01 -3.62
C VAL A 10 3.17 -6.25 -3.47
N ALA A 11 2.66 -6.81 -4.58
CA ALA A 11 1.84 -8.02 -4.55
C ALA A 11 2.59 -9.21 -3.92
N ARG A 12 3.83 -9.45 -4.33
CA ARG A 12 4.68 -10.53 -3.78
C ARG A 12 4.91 -10.38 -2.29
N GLU A 13 5.16 -9.16 -1.83
CA GLU A 13 5.38 -8.89 -0.40
C GLU A 13 4.09 -9.11 0.41
N VAL A 14 2.94 -8.63 -0.08
CA VAL A 14 1.63 -8.88 0.53
C VAL A 14 1.35 -10.37 0.62
N GLU A 15 1.51 -11.14 -0.47
CA GLU A 15 1.27 -12.59 -0.46
C GLU A 15 2.15 -13.31 0.56
N ARG A 16 3.42 -12.92 0.67
CA ARG A 16 4.36 -13.51 1.62
C ARG A 16 3.88 -13.31 3.06
N LEU A 17 3.42 -12.11 3.38
CA LEU A 17 2.92 -11.75 4.72
C LEU A 17 1.53 -12.33 4.99
N ALA A 18 0.64 -12.36 3.99
CA ALA A 18 -0.68 -12.98 4.12
C ALA A 18 -0.58 -14.47 4.45
N ARG A 19 0.42 -15.17 3.89
CA ARG A 19 0.73 -16.57 4.23
C ARG A 19 1.16 -16.78 5.68
N THR A 20 1.68 -15.75 6.35
CA THR A 20 2.00 -15.81 7.80
C THR A 20 0.81 -15.42 8.68
N GLY A 21 -0.37 -15.18 8.09
CA GLY A 21 -1.59 -14.83 8.81
C GLY A 21 -1.85 -13.34 8.95
N GLU A 22 -0.99 -12.47 8.40
CA GLU A 22 -1.23 -11.02 8.41
C GLU A 22 -2.50 -10.68 7.61
N LYS A 23 -3.28 -9.73 8.13
CA LYS A 23 -4.55 -9.26 7.54
C LYS A 23 -4.60 -7.76 7.33
N HIS A 24 -3.65 -6.99 7.86
CA HIS A 24 -3.62 -5.55 7.73
C HIS A 24 -2.35 -5.11 7.00
N PHE A 25 -2.53 -4.41 5.89
CA PHE A 25 -1.45 -3.93 5.05
C PHE A 25 -1.56 -2.43 4.83
N VAL A 26 -0.45 -1.72 5.07
CA VAL A 26 -0.32 -0.28 4.78
C VAL A 26 0.72 -0.12 3.68
N ILE A 27 0.32 0.48 2.56
CA ILE A 27 1.18 0.80 1.42
C ILE A 27 1.72 2.22 1.62
N ALA A 28 3.04 2.37 1.64
CA ALA A 28 3.67 3.68 1.73
C ALA A 28 3.32 4.51 0.50
N ALA A 29 2.88 5.76 0.67
CA ALA A 29 2.60 6.66 -0.44
C ALA A 29 3.92 7.22 -0.99
N ILE A 30 4.17 7.07 -2.29
CA ILE A 30 5.40 7.58 -2.94
C ILE A 30 5.12 8.53 -4.11
N ASP A 31 3.86 8.61 -4.53
CA ASP A 31 3.38 9.41 -5.66
C ASP A 31 2.25 10.35 -5.23
N HIS A 32 2.21 10.72 -3.95
CA HIS A 32 1.21 11.59 -3.36
C HIS A 32 -0.24 11.17 -3.65
N GLY A 33 -0.51 9.85 -3.68
CA GLY A 33 -1.82 9.30 -4.02
C GLY A 33 -2.12 9.23 -5.52
N GLY A 34 -1.14 9.56 -6.35
CA GLY A 34 -1.19 9.50 -7.81
C GLY A 34 -1.29 8.08 -8.37
N MET A 35 -1.19 7.98 -9.69
CA MET A 35 -1.48 6.74 -10.43
C MET A 35 -0.62 5.56 -9.94
N LEU A 36 0.66 5.79 -9.62
CA LEU A 36 1.54 4.73 -9.16
C LEU A 36 1.09 4.19 -7.78
N ASP A 37 0.63 5.08 -6.89
CA ASP A 37 0.10 4.66 -5.58
C ASP A 37 -1.21 3.88 -5.73
N GLN A 38 -2.08 4.25 -6.68
CA GLN A 38 -3.31 3.51 -6.96
C GLN A 38 -3.05 2.13 -7.57
N GLU A 39 -2.09 2.01 -8.49
CA GLU A 39 -1.68 0.74 -9.07
C GLU A 39 -1.10 -0.20 -7.99
N ARG A 40 -0.23 0.32 -7.12
CA ARG A 40 0.32 -0.43 -5.99
C ARG A 40 -0.75 -0.85 -5.00
N LEU A 41 -1.70 0.04 -4.69
CA LEU A 41 -2.84 -0.25 -3.81
C LEU A 41 -3.75 -1.33 -4.40
N GLY A 42 -4.01 -1.29 -5.71
CA GLY A 42 -4.77 -2.31 -6.42
C GLY A 42 -4.10 -3.67 -6.39
N ALA A 43 -2.80 -3.72 -6.69
CA ALA A 43 -2.00 -4.95 -6.63
C ALA A 43 -1.99 -5.56 -5.22
N ALA A 44 -1.83 -4.71 -4.20
CA ALA A 44 -1.89 -5.15 -2.82
C ALA A 44 -3.26 -5.72 -2.44
N ARG A 45 -4.37 -5.08 -2.83
CA ARG A 45 -5.73 -5.58 -2.54
C ARG A 45 -6.01 -6.91 -3.21
N TYR A 46 -5.55 -7.07 -4.45
CA TYR A 46 -5.68 -8.35 -5.17
C TYR A 46 -4.92 -9.47 -4.43
N ALA A 47 -3.67 -9.21 -4.05
CA ALA A 47 -2.82 -10.17 -3.35
C ALA A 47 -3.29 -10.50 -1.92
N ALA A 48 -3.85 -9.53 -1.20
CA ALA A 48 -4.25 -9.70 0.20
C ALA A 48 -5.52 -10.55 0.37
N GLY A 49 -6.36 -10.63 -0.67
CA GLY A 49 -7.64 -11.32 -0.65
C GLY A 49 -8.74 -10.57 0.14
N LEU A 50 -9.98 -11.06 0.02
CA LEU A 50 -11.19 -10.36 0.48
C LEU A 50 -11.31 -10.17 2.00
N GLN A 51 -10.57 -10.95 2.79
CA GLN A 51 -10.65 -10.95 4.27
C GLN A 51 -9.56 -10.07 4.92
N SER A 52 -8.85 -9.29 4.11
CA SER A 52 -7.74 -8.45 4.55
C SER A 52 -8.06 -6.98 4.28
N THR A 53 -7.53 -6.11 5.14
CA THR A 53 -7.61 -4.65 4.96
C THR A 53 -6.33 -4.15 4.35
N VAL A 54 -6.46 -3.33 3.30
CA VAL A 54 -5.33 -2.72 2.59
C VAL A 54 -5.58 -1.24 2.40
N GLU A 55 -4.68 -0.44 2.97
CA GLU A 55 -4.76 1.02 3.01
C GLU A 55 -3.53 1.66 2.38
N LEU A 56 -3.72 2.84 1.80
CA LEU A 56 -2.61 3.71 1.42
C LEU A 56 -2.29 4.61 2.62
N GLU A 57 -1.01 4.77 2.93
CA GLU A 57 -0.54 5.67 3.97
C GLU A 57 -1.11 7.08 3.76
N ALA A 58 -1.74 7.62 4.81
CA ALA A 58 -2.26 8.97 4.78
C ALA A 58 -1.09 9.95 4.66
N LEU A 59 -1.10 10.75 3.59
CA LEU A 59 -0.21 11.91 3.47
C LEU A 59 -0.65 12.91 4.53
N THR A 60 0.01 12.93 5.68
CA THR A 60 -0.25 13.97 6.67
C THR A 60 0.12 15.31 6.03
N ALA A 61 -0.88 16.18 5.85
CA ALA A 61 -0.73 17.52 5.28
C ALA A 61 0.01 18.49 6.23
N ALA A 62 1.02 18.03 6.96
CA ALA A 62 1.78 18.84 7.90
C ALA A 62 2.69 19.87 7.20
N ALA A 63 2.86 19.80 5.89
CA ALA A 63 3.69 20.73 5.12
C ALA A 63 2.92 21.76 4.26
N ALA A 64 1.58 21.70 4.21
CA ALA A 64 0.77 22.59 3.35
C ALA A 64 0.31 23.89 4.04
N ALA A 65 0.50 24.04 5.36
CA ALA A 65 0.05 25.19 6.14
C ALA A 65 1.17 26.19 6.51
N ALA A 66 2.24 26.25 5.72
CA ALA A 66 3.28 27.26 5.84
C ALA A 66 3.40 28.07 4.54
N ARG A 67 2.38 28.88 4.23
CA ARG A 67 2.47 30.05 3.34
C ARG A 67 1.53 31.14 3.79
#